data_AF-A0A2G5UWW8-F1
#
_entry.id   AF-A0A2G5UWW8-F1
#
_cell.length_a   1.000
_cell.length_b   1.000
_cell.length_c   1.000
_cell.angle_alpha   90.00
_cell.angle_beta   90.00
_cell.angle_gamma   90.00
#
_symmetry.space_group_name_H-M   'P 1'
#
loop_
_entity.id
_entity.type
_entity.pdbx_description
1 polymer ?
#
loop_
_entity_poly.entity_id
_entity_poly.type
_entity_poly.pdbx_seq_one_letter_code
_entity_poly.pdbx_strand_id
1 'polypeptide(L)'
;MSDFKMELLLQNQKYNVRAIHFELGNINPGIHINTTNECPSVSFEETENNNGIQLTKLVQLRNRYQKENEEELCLTHVSLEEMFRIYSNLTLLFSSPGINWILLFSELELDAFWEYTERILKTEFNGFTVCGEIALKFRSFEYKDARWLKIEDLFNIRNSYSVELGTTNFDCSDVNQFLHYWSDCDKDMMEQININLREGTQIDMQEILKNFITISDSYRCFIKARNMRHRKYIVGELEFIENEIRFSAWDPFKEDRLYQYLVLKLVYQKRDCEKKIRENEKKCRGLPSADKTKFQLELEELERKLTVLNRDFVV
;
A
#
# COMPACT_ATOMS: atom_id res chain seq x y z
N MET A 1 0.56 31.98 -36.63
CA MET A 1 -0.86 32.10 -37.02
C MET A 1 -1.63 31.98 -35.71
N SER A 2 -2.14 33.09 -35.22
CA SER A 2 -2.27 33.41 -33.78
C SER A 2 -3.71 33.53 -33.32
N ASP A 3 -3.95 33.19 -32.05
CA ASP A 3 -5.00 33.67 -31.12
C ASP A 3 -6.46 33.36 -31.49
N PHE A 4 -6.82 33.50 -32.75
CA PHE A 4 -8.15 33.25 -33.24
C PHE A 4 -8.45 31.75 -33.24
N LYS A 5 -7.52 30.85 -33.59
CA LYS A 5 -7.84 29.44 -33.80
C LYS A 5 -8.28 28.67 -32.55
N MET A 6 -7.73 28.90 -31.36
CA MET A 6 -8.15 28.19 -30.12
C MET A 6 -9.51 28.68 -29.63
N GLU A 7 -9.70 30.00 -29.53
CA GLU A 7 -10.98 30.59 -29.14
C GLU A 7 -12.06 30.29 -30.20
N LEU A 8 -11.70 30.30 -31.49
CA LEU A 8 -12.55 29.88 -32.61
C LEU A 8 -12.72 28.37 -32.69
N LEU A 9 -11.78 27.52 -32.27
CA LEU A 9 -11.99 26.07 -32.15
C LEU A 9 -13.06 25.82 -31.10
N LEU A 10 -12.92 26.45 -29.94
CA LEU A 10 -13.84 26.33 -28.81
C LEU A 10 -15.20 27.00 -29.06
N GLN A 11 -15.26 28.09 -29.84
CA GLN A 11 -16.50 28.84 -30.15
C GLN A 11 -17.17 28.43 -31.49
N ASN A 12 -16.41 28.08 -32.54
CA ASN A 12 -16.96 27.70 -33.86
C ASN A 12 -17.14 26.20 -34.07
N GLN A 13 -16.55 25.33 -33.24
CA GLN A 13 -16.91 23.93 -33.33
C GLN A 13 -18.37 23.76 -32.86
N LYS A 14 -19.21 23.23 -33.75
CA LYS A 14 -20.62 22.86 -33.46
C LYS A 14 -20.74 21.70 -32.46
N TYR A 15 -19.75 21.45 -31.62
CA TYR A 15 -19.76 20.37 -30.67
C TYR A 15 -20.19 20.89 -29.29
N ASN A 16 -21.18 20.23 -28.70
CA ASN A 16 -21.46 20.42 -27.28
C ASN A 16 -20.29 19.78 -26.50
N VAL A 17 -19.46 20.61 -25.85
CA VAL A 17 -18.44 20.14 -24.91
C VAL A 17 -19.14 19.40 -23.78
N ARG A 18 -18.90 18.09 -23.68
CA ARG A 18 -19.53 17.23 -22.66
C ARG A 18 -18.73 17.25 -21.37
N ALA A 19 -17.41 17.14 -21.48
CA ALA A 19 -16.53 17.16 -20.33
C ALA A 19 -15.14 17.74 -20.62
N ILE A 20 -14.48 18.25 -19.58
CA ILE A 20 -13.10 18.70 -19.55
C ILE A 20 -12.40 17.94 -18.44
N HIS A 21 -11.33 17.23 -18.77
CA HIS A 21 -10.55 16.42 -17.85
C HIS A 21 -9.22 17.12 -17.57
N PHE A 22 -8.96 17.50 -16.33
CA PHE A 22 -7.69 18.09 -15.90
C PHE A 22 -6.83 17.01 -15.28
N GLU A 23 -5.75 16.64 -15.93
CA GLU A 23 -4.77 15.66 -15.48
C GLU A 23 -3.59 16.37 -14.81
N LEU A 24 -3.29 15.98 -13.57
CA LEU A 24 -2.29 16.62 -12.72
C LEU A 24 -1.23 15.59 -12.31
N GLY A 25 0.00 15.81 -12.74
CA GLY A 25 1.20 15.06 -12.34
C GLY A 25 2.41 15.98 -12.45
N ASN A 26 3.56 15.61 -11.86
CA ASN A 26 4.77 16.42 -12.00
C ASN A 26 5.43 16.24 -13.37
N ILE A 27 5.24 15.10 -14.03
CA ILE A 27 5.97 14.76 -15.25
C ILE A 27 5.14 15.17 -16.48
N ASN A 28 3.86 14.80 -16.52
CA ASN A 28 2.99 15.08 -17.67
C ASN A 28 1.58 15.54 -17.24
N PRO A 29 1.38 16.77 -16.73
CA PRO A 29 0.04 17.29 -16.57
C PRO A 29 -0.68 17.39 -17.94
N GLY A 30 -2.01 17.47 -17.98
CA GLY A 30 -2.78 17.50 -19.24
C GLY A 30 -4.19 18.08 -19.09
N ILE A 31 -4.82 18.50 -20.20
CA ILE A 31 -6.23 18.92 -20.22
C ILE A 31 -6.95 18.25 -21.41
N HIS A 32 -7.79 17.25 -21.19
CA HIS A 32 -8.51 16.58 -22.29
C HIS A 32 -9.94 17.11 -22.41
N ILE A 33 -10.41 17.39 -23.63
CA ILE A 33 -11.78 17.88 -23.87
C ILE A 33 -12.57 16.81 -24.60
N ASN A 34 -13.70 16.39 -24.02
CA ASN A 34 -14.58 15.39 -24.62
C ASN A 34 -15.72 16.07 -25.39
N THR A 35 -15.82 15.82 -26.69
CA THR A 35 -16.87 16.36 -27.56
C THR A 35 -17.79 15.25 -28.09
N THR A 36 -18.95 15.62 -28.65
CA THR A 36 -19.96 14.65 -29.10
C THR A 36 -19.52 13.74 -30.25
N ASN A 37 -18.46 14.06 -30.99
CA ASN A 37 -18.06 13.32 -32.19
C ASN A 37 -16.59 12.87 -32.26
N GLU A 38 -15.72 13.24 -31.33
CA GLU A 38 -14.36 12.69 -31.13
C GLU A 38 -13.70 13.43 -29.94
N CYS A 39 -12.68 12.85 -29.32
CA CYS A 39 -12.10 13.32 -28.07
C CYS A 39 -10.76 14.05 -28.32
N PRO A 40 -10.74 15.38 -28.48
CA PRO A 40 -9.49 16.13 -28.54
C PRO A 40 -8.76 16.11 -27.19
N SER A 41 -7.53 15.59 -27.17
CA SER A 41 -6.64 15.55 -26.00
C SER A 41 -5.63 16.70 -26.03
N VAL A 42 -5.33 17.31 -24.88
CA VAL A 42 -4.21 18.26 -24.71
C VAL A 42 -3.28 17.69 -23.65
N SER A 43 -2.00 17.49 -23.99
CA SER A 43 -0.97 16.93 -23.11
C SER A 43 0.19 17.92 -22.91
N PHE A 44 0.89 17.84 -21.77
CA PHE A 44 2.03 18.69 -21.42
C PHE A 44 3.27 17.84 -21.08
N GLU A 45 4.48 18.29 -21.43
CA GLU A 45 5.78 17.69 -21.05
C GLU A 45 6.57 18.66 -20.13
N GLU A 46 7.35 18.15 -19.18
CA GLU A 46 8.17 18.95 -18.26
C GLU A 46 9.52 19.38 -18.88
N THR A 47 9.95 20.65 -18.65
CA THR A 47 11.31 21.14 -18.98
C THR A 47 11.86 22.07 -17.89
N GLU A 48 13.20 22.10 -17.73
CA GLU A 48 13.93 22.70 -16.59
C GLU A 48 13.81 24.24 -16.40
N ASN A 49 12.99 24.97 -17.17
CA ASN A 49 12.98 26.43 -17.17
C ASN A 49 11.69 27.03 -16.56
N ASN A 50 11.70 27.17 -15.24
CA ASN A 50 10.60 27.74 -14.44
C ASN A 50 10.70 29.28 -14.35
N ASN A 51 10.13 29.98 -15.34
CA ASN A 51 9.84 31.41 -15.22
C ASN A 51 8.32 31.62 -15.23
N GLY A 52 7.71 31.62 -14.04
CA GLY A 52 6.28 31.82 -13.84
C GLY A 52 5.81 33.18 -14.35
N ILE A 53 4.93 33.16 -15.36
CA ILE A 53 4.28 34.36 -15.92
C ILE A 53 2.78 34.29 -15.61
N GLN A 54 2.18 35.42 -15.25
CA GLN A 54 0.80 35.52 -14.82
C GLN A 54 -0.20 35.45 -16.01
N LEU A 55 -0.92 34.32 -16.17
CA LEU A 55 -1.94 34.05 -17.21
C LEU A 55 -3.38 34.56 -16.88
N THR A 56 -3.74 35.78 -17.28
CA THR A 56 -5.09 36.37 -17.16
C THR A 56 -6.02 36.13 -18.36
N LYS A 57 -5.51 35.68 -19.52
CA LYS A 57 -6.30 35.37 -20.73
C LYS A 57 -5.67 34.19 -21.49
N LEU A 58 -6.47 33.32 -22.10
CA LEU A 58 -5.98 32.15 -22.87
C LEU A 58 -5.03 32.54 -24.01
N VAL A 59 -5.18 33.75 -24.56
CA VAL A 59 -4.27 34.36 -25.55
C VAL A 59 -2.80 34.42 -25.10
N GLN A 60 -2.51 34.35 -23.81
CA GLN A 60 -1.15 34.41 -23.28
C GLN A 60 -0.41 33.07 -23.37
N LEU A 61 -1.09 31.98 -23.78
CA LEU A 61 -0.47 30.68 -24.10
C LEU A 61 0.17 30.66 -25.51
N ARG A 62 -0.01 31.74 -26.29
CA ARG A 62 0.33 31.90 -27.71
C ARG A 62 1.70 31.40 -28.19
N ASN A 63 2.73 31.47 -27.34
CA ASN A 63 4.10 31.12 -27.71
C ASN A 63 4.61 29.87 -26.96
N ARG A 64 3.72 29.10 -26.34
CA ARG A 64 4.06 27.95 -25.51
C ARG A 64 3.61 26.64 -26.14
N TYR A 65 3.33 26.59 -27.43
CA TYR A 65 2.87 25.39 -28.10
C TYR A 65 4.04 24.57 -28.64
N GLN A 66 4.05 23.27 -28.34
CA GLN A 66 4.95 22.28 -28.95
C GLN A 66 4.32 21.70 -30.23
N LYS A 67 2.99 21.56 -30.25
CA LYS A 67 2.21 21.02 -31.38
C LYS A 67 0.79 21.60 -31.32
N GLU A 68 0.21 21.95 -32.47
CA GLU A 68 -1.19 22.38 -32.59
C GLU A 68 -1.76 21.84 -33.91
N ASN A 69 -2.82 21.03 -33.85
CA ASN A 69 -3.61 20.59 -34.99
C ASN A 69 -5.12 20.67 -34.67
N GLU A 70 -5.98 20.16 -35.56
CA GLU A 70 -7.45 20.26 -35.40
C GLU A 70 -8.02 19.40 -34.26
N GLU A 71 -7.23 18.44 -33.76
CA GLU A 71 -7.62 17.45 -32.74
C GLU A 71 -6.80 17.57 -31.44
N GLU A 72 -5.63 18.19 -31.48
CA GLU A 72 -4.66 18.17 -30.38
C GLU A 72 -3.94 19.52 -30.25
N LEU A 73 -3.81 19.97 -29.01
CA LEU A 73 -2.98 21.11 -28.63
C LEU A 73 -1.97 20.61 -27.59
N CYS A 74 -0.68 20.86 -27.76
CA CYS A 74 0.35 20.50 -26.78
C CYS A 74 1.05 21.76 -26.30
N LEU A 75 1.03 22.03 -24.98
CA LEU A 75 1.79 23.13 -24.38
C LEU A 75 3.11 22.61 -23.83
N THR A 76 4.17 23.42 -23.95
CA THR A 76 5.53 23.10 -23.51
C THR A 76 5.71 23.10 -21.99
N HIS A 77 4.81 23.76 -21.24
CA HIS A 77 4.80 23.79 -19.77
C HIS A 77 3.52 24.46 -19.25
N VAL A 78 2.91 23.88 -18.20
CA VAL A 78 1.85 24.51 -17.41
C VAL A 78 2.04 24.15 -15.94
N SER A 79 2.27 25.15 -15.09
CA SER A 79 2.33 24.97 -13.64
C SER A 79 0.95 24.73 -13.03
N LEU A 80 0.90 24.19 -11.81
CA LEU A 80 -0.35 23.94 -11.09
C LEU A 80 -1.25 25.19 -10.95
N GLU A 81 -0.63 26.34 -10.66
CA GLU A 81 -1.37 27.60 -10.55
C GLU A 81 -1.97 28.01 -11.90
N GLU A 82 -1.26 27.73 -12.98
CA GLU A 82 -1.77 27.96 -14.33
C GLU A 82 -2.90 26.98 -14.67
N MET A 83 -2.85 25.71 -14.23
CA MET A 83 -3.93 24.73 -14.39
C MET A 83 -5.24 25.18 -13.75
N PHE A 84 -5.22 25.60 -12.47
CA PHE A 84 -6.41 26.12 -11.78
C PHE A 84 -6.97 27.41 -12.41
N ARG A 85 -6.10 28.21 -13.04
CA ARG A 85 -6.51 29.40 -13.77
C ARG A 85 -7.10 29.08 -15.13
N ILE A 86 -6.56 28.09 -15.84
CA ILE A 86 -7.18 27.57 -17.06
C ILE A 86 -8.56 27.00 -16.74
N TYR A 87 -8.69 26.23 -15.65
CA TYR A 87 -9.99 25.80 -15.12
C TYR A 87 -10.95 26.98 -14.92
N SER A 88 -10.51 28.02 -14.21
CA SER A 88 -11.34 29.20 -13.93
C SER A 88 -11.74 29.97 -15.20
N ASN A 89 -10.89 30.00 -16.22
CA ASN A 89 -11.20 30.63 -17.50
C ASN A 89 -12.18 29.78 -18.33
N LEU A 90 -12.02 28.45 -18.33
CA LEU A 90 -12.88 27.54 -19.08
C LEU A 90 -14.29 27.46 -18.48
N THR A 91 -14.43 27.49 -17.15
CA THR A 91 -15.74 27.55 -16.47
C THR A 91 -16.51 28.83 -16.78
N LEU A 92 -15.82 29.93 -17.07
CA LEU A 92 -16.45 31.19 -17.50
C LEU A 92 -16.89 31.17 -18.97
N LEU A 93 -16.19 30.42 -19.82
CA LEU A 93 -16.46 30.35 -21.26
C LEU A 93 -17.58 29.38 -21.62
N PHE A 94 -17.76 28.31 -20.83
CA PHE A 94 -18.75 27.27 -21.10
C PHE A 94 -19.78 27.19 -19.98
N SER A 95 -21.06 27.33 -20.32
CA SER A 95 -22.13 27.42 -19.33
C SER A 95 -22.43 26.12 -18.58
N SER A 96 -21.92 24.95 -18.99
CA SER A 96 -22.09 23.64 -18.29
C SER A 96 -21.20 22.49 -18.84
N PRO A 97 -19.85 22.57 -18.87
CA PRO A 97 -19.04 21.40 -19.15
C PRO A 97 -18.98 20.49 -17.91
N GLY A 98 -19.00 19.17 -18.07
CA GLY A 98 -18.64 18.26 -16.98
C GLY A 98 -17.15 18.37 -16.66
N ILE A 99 -16.76 18.73 -15.43
CA ILE A 99 -15.34 18.91 -15.08
C ILE A 99 -14.86 17.70 -14.29
N ASN A 100 -13.79 17.08 -14.77
CA ASN A 100 -13.19 15.93 -14.11
C ASN A 100 -11.73 16.25 -13.77
N TRP A 101 -11.33 16.05 -12.52
CA TRP A 101 -9.93 16.11 -12.11
C TRP A 101 -9.36 14.69 -12.07
N ILE A 102 -8.18 14.51 -12.67
CA ILE A 102 -7.40 13.27 -12.69
C ILE A 102 -6.06 13.60 -12.04
N LEU A 103 -5.70 12.90 -10.98
CA LEU A 103 -4.47 13.14 -10.23
C LEU A 103 -3.53 11.94 -10.40
N LEU A 104 -2.42 12.13 -11.11
CA LEU A 104 -1.39 11.13 -11.38
C LEU A 104 -0.45 10.98 -10.18
N PHE A 105 -0.86 10.26 -9.15
CA PHE A 105 -0.04 10.01 -7.97
C PHE A 105 1.30 9.35 -8.27
N SER A 106 1.41 8.51 -9.30
CA SER A 106 2.70 7.91 -9.68
C SER A 106 3.78 8.96 -9.98
N GLU A 107 3.35 10.19 -10.27
CA GLU A 107 4.22 11.33 -10.55
C GLU A 107 4.32 12.30 -9.37
N LEU A 108 3.70 12.01 -8.20
CA LEU A 108 3.59 12.92 -7.06
C LEU A 108 4.21 12.34 -5.79
N GLU A 109 4.95 13.18 -5.08
CA GLU A 109 5.27 12.95 -3.67
C GLU A 109 4.01 13.08 -2.81
N LEU A 110 3.99 12.41 -1.64
CA LEU A 110 2.78 12.33 -0.79
C LEU A 110 2.29 13.71 -0.33
N ASP A 111 3.21 14.63 -0.02
CA ASP A 111 2.86 16.00 0.40
C ASP A 111 2.21 16.78 -0.75
N ALA A 112 2.74 16.65 -1.97
CA ALA A 112 2.18 17.29 -3.17
C ALA A 112 0.79 16.71 -3.49
N PHE A 113 0.59 15.40 -3.34
CA PHE A 113 -0.72 14.77 -3.51
C PHE A 113 -1.78 15.37 -2.58
N TRP A 114 -1.47 15.54 -1.29
CA TRP A 114 -2.41 16.11 -0.34
C TRP A 114 -2.70 17.58 -0.62
N GLU A 115 -1.67 18.36 -0.92
CA GLU A 115 -1.85 19.76 -1.34
C GLU A 115 -2.79 19.86 -2.55
N TYR A 116 -2.58 19.01 -3.56
CA TYR A 116 -3.35 19.07 -4.81
C TYR A 116 -4.80 18.63 -4.57
N THR A 117 -4.99 17.57 -3.78
CA THR A 117 -6.32 17.09 -3.38
C THR A 117 -7.09 18.17 -2.64
N GLU A 118 -6.49 18.83 -1.64
CA GLU A 118 -7.15 19.90 -0.88
C GLU A 118 -7.56 21.08 -1.76
N ARG A 119 -6.76 21.41 -2.78
CA ARG A 119 -7.09 22.48 -3.73
C ARG A 119 -8.22 22.08 -4.66
N ILE A 120 -8.19 20.88 -5.22
CA ILE A 120 -9.25 20.34 -6.09
C ILE A 120 -10.59 20.31 -5.35
N LEU A 121 -10.60 19.88 -4.09
CA LEU A 121 -11.79 19.82 -3.25
C LEU A 121 -12.43 21.20 -2.97
N LYS A 122 -11.71 22.30 -3.22
CA LYS A 122 -12.23 23.68 -3.15
C LYS A 122 -12.81 24.19 -4.48
N THR A 123 -12.77 23.38 -5.54
CA THR A 123 -13.33 23.70 -6.86
C THR A 123 -14.67 23.01 -7.08
N GLU A 124 -15.43 23.47 -8.08
CA GLU A 124 -16.63 22.76 -8.55
C GLU A 124 -16.21 21.73 -9.60
N PHE A 125 -16.51 20.45 -9.35
CA PHE A 125 -16.18 19.37 -10.27
C PHE A 125 -17.27 18.29 -10.28
N ASN A 126 -17.36 17.56 -11.38
CA ASN A 126 -18.26 16.44 -11.60
C ASN A 126 -17.61 15.10 -11.24
N GLY A 127 -16.30 14.96 -11.42
CA GLY A 127 -15.55 13.76 -11.08
C GLY A 127 -14.15 14.05 -10.56
N PHE A 128 -13.69 13.23 -9.62
CA PHE A 128 -12.31 13.26 -9.14
C PHE A 128 -11.77 11.83 -9.16
N THR A 129 -10.67 11.62 -9.88
CA THR A 129 -10.01 10.32 -10.06
C THR A 129 -8.54 10.47 -9.68
N VAL A 130 -8.00 9.47 -8.99
CA VAL A 130 -6.57 9.39 -8.68
C VAL A 130 -6.01 8.16 -9.39
N CYS A 131 -4.96 8.34 -10.18
CA CYS A 131 -4.28 7.30 -10.96
C CYS A 131 -2.82 7.18 -10.51
N GLY A 132 -2.29 5.98 -10.29
CA GLY A 132 -0.87 5.79 -9.99
C GLY A 132 -0.56 4.44 -9.37
N GLU A 133 0.73 4.09 -9.33
CA GLU A 133 1.25 2.94 -8.57
C GLU A 133 1.23 3.26 -7.05
N ILE A 134 0.04 3.40 -6.47
CA ILE A 134 -0.18 3.76 -5.06
C ILE A 134 -0.66 2.59 -4.23
N ALA A 135 -0.62 1.38 -4.76
CA ALA A 135 -1.62 0.44 -4.29
C ALA A 135 -1.50 0.08 -2.80
N LEU A 136 -0.29 0.14 -2.22
CA LEU A 136 -0.05 -0.30 -0.84
C LEU A 136 0.35 0.82 0.13
N LYS A 137 0.17 2.10 -0.24
CA LYS A 137 0.62 3.25 0.56
C LYS A 137 -0.47 3.85 1.48
N PHE A 138 -1.72 3.40 1.34
CA PHE A 138 -2.81 3.93 2.15
C PHE A 138 -2.82 3.31 3.55
N ARG A 139 -3.33 4.10 4.51
CA ARG A 139 -3.56 3.60 5.87
C ARG A 139 -4.54 2.44 5.86
N SER A 140 -5.59 2.48 5.04
CA SER A 140 -6.47 1.35 4.84
C SER A 140 -6.85 1.25 3.37
N PHE A 141 -6.88 0.04 2.81
CA PHE A 141 -7.27 -0.18 1.42
C PHE A 141 -7.83 -1.58 1.17
N GLU A 142 -8.72 -1.66 0.19
CA GLU A 142 -9.35 -2.90 -0.27
C GLU A 142 -9.18 -3.03 -1.79
N TYR A 143 -8.67 -4.18 -2.23
CA TYR A 143 -8.61 -4.58 -3.64
C TYR A 143 -9.44 -5.81 -3.86
N LYS A 144 -10.57 -5.67 -4.55
CA LYS A 144 -11.40 -6.82 -4.95
C LYS A 144 -10.68 -7.77 -5.91
N ASP A 145 -9.90 -7.21 -6.84
CA ASP A 145 -8.97 -7.95 -7.70
C ASP A 145 -7.56 -7.45 -7.44
N ALA A 146 -6.76 -8.31 -6.83
CA ALA A 146 -5.37 -8.04 -6.47
C ALA A 146 -4.43 -9.06 -7.15
N ARG A 147 -4.85 -9.70 -8.24
CA ARG A 147 -4.02 -10.66 -9.01
C ARG A 147 -2.78 -10.03 -9.66
N TRP A 148 -2.79 -8.71 -9.81
CA TRP A 148 -1.66 -7.95 -10.32
C TRP A 148 -0.53 -7.79 -9.30
N LEU A 149 -0.79 -8.04 -8.00
CA LEU A 149 0.21 -8.01 -6.94
C LEU A 149 1.17 -9.19 -7.03
N LYS A 150 2.44 -8.92 -6.75
CA LYS A 150 3.46 -9.91 -6.44
C LYS A 150 3.76 -9.92 -4.94
N ILE A 151 4.40 -10.98 -4.46
CA ILE A 151 4.70 -11.13 -3.04
C ILE A 151 5.63 -10.02 -2.53
N GLU A 152 6.55 -9.57 -3.39
CA GLU A 152 7.48 -8.48 -3.11
C GLU A 152 6.77 -7.15 -2.87
N ASP A 153 5.59 -6.95 -3.46
CA ASP A 153 4.81 -5.74 -3.24
C ASP A 153 4.32 -5.69 -1.78
N LEU A 154 3.90 -6.82 -1.21
CA LEU A 154 3.48 -6.90 0.20
C LEU A 154 4.62 -6.55 1.16
N PHE A 155 5.87 -6.81 0.76
CA PHE A 155 7.05 -6.44 1.57
C PHE A 155 7.26 -4.94 1.68
N ASN A 156 6.60 -4.12 0.85
CA ASN A 156 6.68 -2.66 0.89
C ASN A 156 5.62 -2.02 1.79
N ILE A 157 4.64 -2.79 2.30
CA ILE A 157 3.60 -2.28 3.21
C ILE A 157 4.22 -1.74 4.50
N ARG A 158 3.94 -0.50 4.86
CA ARG A 158 4.47 0.15 6.08
C ARG A 158 3.39 0.95 6.79
N ASN A 159 3.27 0.74 8.10
CA ASN A 159 2.31 1.43 8.98
C ASN A 159 0.86 1.47 8.46
N SER A 160 0.41 0.42 7.78
CA SER A 160 -1.00 0.30 7.37
C SER A 160 -1.87 -0.19 8.53
N TYR A 161 -3.09 0.30 8.62
CA TYR A 161 -4.10 -0.17 9.55
C TYR A 161 -4.76 -1.45 9.02
N SER A 162 -5.44 -1.38 7.86
CA SER A 162 -6.17 -2.52 7.31
C SER A 162 -5.86 -2.74 5.83
N VAL A 163 -5.53 -3.97 5.46
CA VAL A 163 -5.25 -4.39 4.09
C VAL A 163 -6.19 -5.51 3.69
N GLU A 164 -7.04 -5.30 2.70
CA GLU A 164 -7.98 -6.32 2.23
C GLU A 164 -7.67 -6.69 0.78
N LEU A 165 -7.24 -7.93 0.57
CA LEU A 165 -6.95 -8.49 -0.75
C LEU A 165 -7.99 -9.56 -1.06
N GLY A 166 -8.87 -9.23 -2.00
CA GLY A 166 -9.87 -10.10 -2.62
C GLY A 166 -9.21 -11.20 -3.45
N THR A 167 -9.54 -11.31 -4.73
CA THR A 167 -8.95 -12.33 -5.60
C THR A 167 -7.44 -12.08 -5.78
N THR A 168 -6.60 -13.03 -5.39
CA THR A 168 -5.13 -12.96 -5.58
C THR A 168 -4.60 -14.14 -6.39
N ASN A 169 -3.31 -14.10 -6.72
CA ASN A 169 -2.57 -15.25 -7.27
C ASN A 169 -1.75 -16.00 -6.21
N PHE A 170 -1.87 -15.60 -4.93
CA PHE A 170 -1.06 -16.12 -3.84
C PHE A 170 -1.50 -17.52 -3.43
N ASP A 171 -0.53 -18.33 -3.02
CA ASP A 171 -0.77 -19.62 -2.37
C ASP A 171 -0.23 -19.66 -0.93
N CYS A 172 -0.32 -20.83 -0.28
CA CYS A 172 0.13 -21.02 1.09
C CYS A 172 1.63 -20.74 1.28
N SER A 173 2.45 -20.97 0.25
CA SER A 173 3.89 -20.71 0.29
C SER A 173 4.18 -19.22 0.25
N ASP A 174 3.45 -18.46 -0.57
CA ASP A 174 3.56 -17.00 -0.61
C ASP A 174 3.21 -16.38 0.74
N VAL A 175 2.15 -16.87 1.40
CA VAL A 175 1.78 -16.42 2.74
C VAL A 175 2.87 -16.77 3.76
N ASN A 176 3.45 -17.97 3.69
CA ASN A 176 4.60 -18.31 4.54
C ASN A 176 5.77 -17.33 4.36
N GLN A 177 6.10 -16.98 3.11
CA GLN A 177 7.14 -15.99 2.81
C GLN A 177 6.82 -14.61 3.40
N PHE A 178 5.58 -14.16 3.25
CA PHE A 178 5.11 -12.93 3.86
C PHE A 178 5.26 -12.93 5.38
N LEU A 179 4.86 -14.01 6.05
CA LEU A 179 4.99 -14.13 7.51
C LEU A 179 6.45 -14.11 7.96
N HIS A 180 7.38 -14.73 7.21
CA HIS A 180 8.81 -14.66 7.53
C HIS A 180 9.32 -13.24 7.39
N TYR A 181 8.98 -12.56 6.30
CA TYR A 181 9.34 -11.16 6.11
C TYR A 181 8.79 -10.27 7.23
N TRP A 182 7.50 -10.42 7.55
CA TRP A 182 6.88 -9.71 8.66
C TRP A 182 7.61 -9.99 9.98
N SER A 183 7.98 -11.24 10.27
CA SER A 183 8.62 -11.62 11.54
C SER A 183 10.03 -11.05 11.70
N ASP A 184 10.78 -10.94 10.60
CA ASP A 184 12.17 -10.48 10.58
C ASP A 184 12.30 -8.96 10.35
N CYS A 185 11.26 -8.30 9.84
CA CYS A 185 11.21 -6.86 9.62
C CYS A 185 11.36 -6.08 10.95
N ASP A 186 12.18 -5.02 10.92
CA ASP A 186 12.46 -4.16 12.07
C ASP A 186 11.42 -3.05 12.27
N LYS A 187 10.47 -2.90 11.34
CA LYS A 187 9.42 -1.88 11.32
C LYS A 187 8.03 -2.50 11.35
N ASP A 188 7.06 -1.73 11.86
CA ASP A 188 5.65 -2.09 11.79
C ASP A 188 5.16 -2.03 10.33
N MET A 189 4.67 -3.17 9.82
CA MET A 189 4.16 -3.26 8.45
C MET A 189 2.69 -2.90 8.40
N MET A 190 1.86 -3.61 9.15
CA MET A 190 0.42 -3.40 9.23
C MET A 190 -0.16 -3.91 10.55
N GLU A 191 -1.33 -3.40 10.94
CA GLU A 191 -2.13 -3.94 12.05
C GLU A 191 -2.93 -5.16 11.59
N GLN A 192 -3.55 -5.12 10.39
CA GLN A 192 -4.34 -6.22 9.84
C GLN A 192 -4.15 -6.38 8.33
N ILE A 193 -4.11 -7.64 7.88
CA ILE A 193 -4.17 -8.01 6.48
C ILE A 193 -5.03 -9.26 6.27
N ASN A 194 -5.94 -9.18 5.31
CA ASN A 194 -6.78 -10.26 4.85
C ASN A 194 -6.41 -10.62 3.42
N ILE A 195 -6.14 -11.90 3.16
CA ILE A 195 -5.71 -12.39 1.85
C ILE A 195 -6.60 -13.56 1.46
N ASN A 196 -7.39 -13.43 0.40
CA ASN A 196 -7.97 -14.62 -0.23
C ASN A 196 -6.94 -15.26 -1.15
N LEU A 197 -6.69 -16.54 -0.97
CA LEU A 197 -5.76 -17.28 -1.83
C LEU A 197 -6.31 -17.41 -3.25
N ARG A 198 -5.43 -17.76 -4.17
CA ARG A 198 -5.78 -18.12 -5.54
C ARG A 198 -6.94 -19.11 -5.57
N GLU A 199 -7.90 -18.86 -6.46
CA GLU A 199 -9.09 -19.69 -6.62
C GLU A 199 -8.72 -21.18 -6.78
N GLY A 200 -9.42 -22.04 -6.03
CA GLY A 200 -9.18 -23.48 -6.00
C GLY A 200 -8.03 -23.94 -5.09
N THR A 201 -7.31 -23.02 -4.43
CA THR A 201 -6.30 -23.37 -3.43
C THR A 201 -6.99 -23.83 -2.15
N GLN A 202 -6.47 -24.89 -1.52
CA GLN A 202 -6.88 -25.30 -0.18
C GLN A 202 -5.89 -24.75 0.84
N ILE A 203 -6.38 -24.24 1.97
CA ILE A 203 -5.53 -23.76 3.05
C ILE A 203 -4.79 -24.94 3.68
N ASP A 204 -3.46 -24.92 3.56
CA ASP A 204 -2.56 -25.81 4.27
C ASP A 204 -1.87 -25.05 5.42
N MET A 205 -2.40 -25.21 6.63
CA MET A 205 -1.84 -24.58 7.83
C MET A 205 -0.40 -25.03 8.11
N GLN A 206 -0.01 -26.26 7.74
CA GLN A 206 1.35 -26.76 7.98
C GLN A 206 2.36 -26.06 7.08
N GLU A 207 2.00 -25.81 5.81
CA GLU A 207 2.86 -25.06 4.90
C GLU A 207 2.93 -23.58 5.30
N ILE A 208 1.81 -22.95 5.68
CA ILE A 208 1.76 -21.54 6.10
C ILE A 208 2.60 -21.30 7.36
N LEU A 209 2.53 -22.20 8.34
CA LEU A 209 3.22 -22.04 9.64
C LEU A 209 4.60 -22.72 9.67
N LYS A 210 5.07 -23.21 8.52
CA LYS A 210 6.37 -23.87 8.39
C LYS A 210 7.49 -22.98 8.90
N ASN A 211 8.34 -23.55 9.76
CA ASN A 211 9.47 -22.89 10.43
C ASN A 211 9.09 -21.79 11.43
N PHE A 212 7.83 -21.73 11.88
CA PHE A 212 7.42 -20.92 13.02
C PHE A 212 7.30 -21.76 14.30
N ILE A 213 7.58 -21.10 15.42
CA ILE A 213 7.11 -21.55 16.73
C ILE A 213 5.75 -20.88 16.93
N THR A 214 4.72 -21.70 17.07
CA THR A 214 3.34 -21.28 17.18
C THR A 214 2.74 -21.74 18.50
N ILE A 215 1.75 -21.02 18.99
CA ILE A 215 0.79 -21.54 19.96
C ILE A 215 -0.60 -21.41 19.35
N SER A 216 -1.49 -22.37 19.59
CA SER A 216 -2.83 -22.35 18.97
C SER A 216 -3.92 -22.66 19.98
N ASP A 217 -5.08 -22.02 19.82
CA ASP A 217 -6.33 -22.42 20.44
C ASP A 217 -7.28 -23.02 19.37
N SER A 218 -8.55 -23.21 19.71
CA SER A 218 -9.53 -23.86 18.83
C SER A 218 -9.72 -23.22 17.45
N TYR A 219 -9.40 -21.93 17.27
CA TYR A 219 -9.63 -21.22 16.00
C TYR A 219 -8.47 -20.32 15.57
N ARG A 220 -7.52 -20.04 16.46
CA ARG A 220 -6.46 -19.06 16.23
C ARG A 220 -5.08 -19.67 16.41
N CYS A 221 -4.16 -19.23 15.55
CA CYS A 221 -2.75 -19.51 15.70
C CYS A 221 -1.99 -18.22 16.00
N PHE A 222 -1.11 -18.25 16.98
CA PHE A 222 -0.31 -17.11 17.38
C PHE A 222 1.17 -17.36 17.08
N ILE A 223 1.83 -16.35 16.53
CA ILE A 223 3.26 -16.32 16.27
C ILE A 223 3.89 -15.08 16.92
N LYS A 224 5.20 -15.13 17.14
CA LYS A 224 5.97 -14.00 17.67
C LYS A 224 6.91 -13.47 16.59
N ALA A 225 7.05 -12.15 16.49
CA ALA A 225 8.10 -11.54 15.69
C ALA A 225 9.48 -11.98 16.20
N ARG A 226 10.41 -12.25 15.28
CA ARG A 226 11.81 -12.56 15.59
C ARG A 226 12.60 -11.27 15.86
N ASN A 227 12.36 -10.23 15.06
CA ASN A 227 12.96 -8.92 15.23
C ASN A 227 12.00 -7.97 15.96
N MET A 228 12.36 -7.55 17.18
CA MET A 228 11.50 -6.75 18.06
C MET A 228 12.14 -5.38 18.43
N ARG A 229 13.09 -4.87 17.63
CA ARG A 229 13.92 -3.71 18.03
C ARG A 229 13.16 -2.38 18.01
N HIS A 230 12.52 -2.04 16.89
CA HIS A 230 11.94 -0.71 16.66
C HIS A 230 10.44 -0.74 16.32
N ARG A 231 9.82 -1.91 16.46
CA ARG A 231 8.41 -2.17 16.13
C ARG A 231 7.57 -2.36 17.39
N LYS A 232 6.30 -2.01 17.33
CA LYS A 232 5.34 -2.16 18.44
C LYS A 232 4.59 -3.48 18.36
N TYR A 233 4.17 -3.86 17.14
CA TYR A 233 3.30 -5.02 16.95
C TYR A 233 4.15 -6.29 16.87
N ILE A 234 4.30 -7.04 17.96
CA ILE A 234 5.25 -8.18 18.06
C ILE A 234 4.56 -9.55 18.20
N VAL A 235 3.25 -9.58 18.35
CA VAL A 235 2.44 -10.80 18.35
C VAL A 235 1.61 -10.83 17.08
N GLY A 236 1.72 -11.90 16.30
CA GLY A 236 0.89 -12.15 15.13
C GLY A 236 -0.20 -13.16 15.46
N GLU A 237 -1.42 -12.89 15.03
CA GLU A 237 -2.60 -13.75 15.19
C GLU A 237 -3.11 -14.11 13.79
N LEU A 238 -3.24 -15.42 13.54
CA LEU A 238 -3.78 -15.99 12.32
C LEU A 238 -5.15 -16.61 12.58
N GLU A 239 -6.10 -16.26 11.73
CA GLU A 239 -7.40 -16.92 11.60
C GLU A 239 -7.57 -17.41 10.16
N PHE A 240 -8.16 -18.60 10.01
CA PHE A 240 -8.40 -19.24 8.72
C PHE A 240 -9.90 -19.40 8.50
N ILE A 241 -10.44 -18.78 7.45
CA ILE A 241 -11.87 -18.81 7.15
C ILE A 241 -12.05 -19.15 5.68
N GLU A 242 -12.57 -20.35 5.40
CA GLU A 242 -12.74 -20.85 4.03
C GLU A 242 -11.44 -20.81 3.19
N ASN A 243 -11.30 -19.81 2.31
CA ASN A 243 -10.13 -19.57 1.48
C ASN A 243 -9.41 -18.23 1.82
N GLU A 244 -9.85 -17.58 2.89
CA GLU A 244 -9.33 -16.32 3.41
C GLU A 244 -8.38 -16.59 4.58
N ILE A 245 -7.23 -15.92 4.56
CA ILE A 245 -6.28 -15.89 5.68
C ILE A 245 -6.31 -14.49 6.26
N ARG A 246 -6.64 -14.39 7.55
CA ARG A 246 -6.61 -13.13 8.28
C ARG A 246 -5.40 -13.13 9.20
N PHE A 247 -4.58 -12.11 9.08
CA PHE A 247 -3.42 -11.91 9.92
C PHE A 247 -3.49 -10.55 10.59
N SER A 248 -3.45 -10.55 11.92
CA SER A 248 -3.41 -9.34 12.74
C SER A 248 -2.12 -9.27 13.55
N ALA A 249 -1.51 -8.10 13.63
CA ALA A 249 -0.32 -7.84 14.42
C ALA A 249 -0.67 -6.93 15.61
N TRP A 250 -0.26 -7.33 16.81
CA TRP A 250 -0.67 -6.72 18.07
C TRP A 250 0.51 -6.25 18.91
N ASP A 251 0.34 -5.12 19.61
CA ASP A 251 1.23 -4.63 20.68
C ASP A 251 0.77 -5.27 22.00
N PRO A 252 1.48 -6.32 22.49
CA PRO A 252 1.04 -7.08 23.66
C PRO A 252 1.10 -6.29 24.98
N PHE A 253 1.68 -5.08 24.98
CA PHE A 253 1.78 -4.25 26.18
C PHE A 253 0.68 -3.20 26.28
N LYS A 254 -0.03 -2.96 25.18
CA LYS A 254 -1.17 -2.03 25.13
C LYS A 254 -2.49 -2.75 24.90
N GLU A 255 -2.44 -3.86 24.19
CA GLU A 255 -3.61 -4.65 23.83
C GLU A 255 -3.66 -5.93 24.68
N ASP A 256 -4.84 -6.56 24.73
CA ASP A 256 -5.10 -7.78 25.50
C ASP A 256 -4.47 -9.03 24.82
N ARG A 257 -3.14 -8.98 24.67
CA ARG A 257 -2.29 -10.00 24.03
C ARG A 257 -1.03 -10.32 24.85
N LEU A 258 -0.94 -9.80 26.07
CA LEU A 258 0.18 -10.06 26.98
C LEU A 258 0.31 -11.55 27.32
N TYR A 259 -0.81 -12.24 27.51
CA TYR A 259 -0.83 -13.67 27.84
C TYR A 259 -0.19 -14.52 26.74
N GLN A 260 -0.63 -14.35 25.49
CA GLN A 260 -0.10 -15.03 24.31
C GLN A 260 1.39 -14.72 24.13
N TYR A 261 1.78 -13.46 24.29
CA TYR A 261 3.19 -13.05 24.22
C TYR A 261 4.06 -13.77 25.26
N LEU A 262 3.60 -13.85 26.52
CA LEU A 262 4.35 -14.51 27.59
C LEU A 262 4.50 -16.01 27.35
N VAL A 263 3.44 -16.69 26.91
CA VAL A 263 3.49 -18.11 26.55
C VAL A 263 4.46 -18.31 25.36
N LEU A 264 4.30 -17.57 24.26
CA LEU A 264 5.20 -17.62 23.12
C LEU A 264 6.66 -17.39 23.55
N LYS A 265 6.93 -16.38 24.38
CA LYS A 265 8.28 -16.10 24.87
C LYS A 265 8.89 -17.30 25.60
N LEU A 266 8.13 -17.97 26.46
CA LEU A 266 8.60 -19.17 27.17
C LEU A 266 8.82 -20.34 26.21
N VAL A 267 7.94 -20.55 25.22
CA VAL A 267 8.09 -21.63 24.22
C VAL A 267 9.34 -21.40 23.36
N TYR A 268 9.62 -20.16 22.96
CA TYR A 268 10.85 -19.79 22.24
C TYR A 268 12.09 -20.11 23.08
N GLN A 269 12.10 -19.68 24.35
CA GLN A 269 13.21 -19.96 25.28
C GLN A 269 13.41 -21.47 25.49
N LYS A 270 12.33 -22.23 25.59
CA LYS A 270 12.36 -23.69 25.71
C LYS A 270 13.03 -24.32 24.48
N ARG A 271 12.59 -23.97 23.27
CA ARG A 271 13.18 -24.50 22.02
C ARG A 271 14.65 -24.13 21.85
N ASP A 272 15.04 -22.93 22.25
CA ASP A 272 16.44 -22.50 22.24
C ASP A 272 17.30 -23.32 23.23
N CYS A 273 16.79 -23.60 24.43
CA CYS A 273 17.46 -24.46 25.41
C CYS A 273 17.62 -25.89 24.88
N GLU A 274 16.58 -26.48 24.32
CA GLU A 274 16.64 -27.81 23.72
C GLU A 274 17.66 -27.89 22.59
N LYS A 275 17.75 -26.85 21.74
CA LYS A 275 18.74 -26.77 20.67
C LYS A 275 20.17 -26.74 21.23
N LYS A 276 20.43 -25.91 22.24
CA LYS A 276 21.75 -25.82 22.91
C LYS A 276 22.13 -27.14 23.56
N ILE A 277 21.18 -27.87 24.17
CA ILE A 277 21.42 -29.21 24.72
C ILE A 277 21.84 -30.18 23.62
N ARG A 278 21.08 -30.25 22.51
CA ARG A 278 21.40 -31.13 21.37
C ARG A 278 22.77 -30.82 20.76
N GLU A 279 23.13 -29.55 20.64
CA GLU A 279 24.44 -29.11 20.13
C GLU A 279 25.58 -29.49 21.08
N ASN A 280 25.38 -29.31 22.39
CA ASN A 280 26.35 -29.69 23.41
C ASN A 280 26.58 -31.22 23.43
N GLU A 281 25.51 -32.01 23.34
CA GLU A 281 25.61 -33.48 23.28
C GLU A 281 26.44 -33.97 22.09
N LYS A 282 26.23 -33.37 20.92
CA LYS A 282 27.06 -33.65 19.73
C LYS A 282 28.52 -33.27 19.95
N LYS A 283 28.78 -32.10 20.55
CA LYS A 283 30.15 -31.60 20.81
C LYS A 283 30.90 -32.46 21.83
N CYS A 284 30.22 -32.88 22.90
CA CYS A 284 30.80 -33.64 24.00
C CYS A 284 30.70 -35.17 23.81
N ARG A 285 30.22 -35.65 22.66
CA ARG A 285 29.98 -37.08 22.38
C ARG A 285 29.16 -37.77 23.49
N GLY A 286 28.20 -37.05 24.05
CA GLY A 286 27.36 -37.54 25.15
C GLY A 286 28.00 -37.52 26.55
N LEU A 287 29.23 -37.03 26.72
CA LEU A 287 29.83 -36.86 28.04
C LEU A 287 29.15 -35.73 28.84
N PRO A 288 28.98 -35.87 30.17
CA PRO A 288 28.45 -34.81 31.01
C PRO A 288 29.32 -33.55 30.94
N SER A 289 28.67 -32.40 30.74
CA SER A 289 29.32 -31.09 30.79
C SER A 289 28.54 -30.16 31.72
N ALA A 290 29.24 -29.26 32.42
CA ALA A 290 28.59 -28.28 33.30
C ALA A 290 27.55 -27.42 32.55
N ASP A 291 27.85 -27.10 31.29
CA ASP A 291 26.94 -26.37 30.41
C ASP A 291 25.66 -27.16 30.11
N LYS A 292 25.75 -28.48 29.87
CA LYS A 292 24.58 -29.35 29.65
C LYS A 292 23.68 -29.36 30.89
N THR A 293 24.26 -29.55 32.07
CA THR A 293 23.52 -29.55 33.33
C THR A 293 22.81 -28.20 33.56
N LYS A 294 23.49 -27.09 33.25
CA LYS A 294 22.90 -25.75 33.35
C LYS A 294 21.69 -25.59 32.43
N PHE A 295 21.79 -25.98 31.16
CA PHE A 295 20.67 -25.87 30.21
C PHE A 295 19.51 -26.81 30.56
N GLN A 296 19.78 -27.97 31.15
CA GLN A 296 18.73 -28.88 31.62
C GLN A 296 17.94 -28.29 32.79
N LEU A 297 18.61 -27.68 33.77
CA LEU A 297 17.92 -26.98 34.86
C LEU A 297 17.09 -25.79 34.36
N GLU A 298 17.62 -25.05 33.37
CA GLU A 298 16.87 -23.97 32.72
C GLU A 298 15.62 -24.49 32.00
N LEU A 299 15.73 -25.62 31.29
CA LEU A 299 14.62 -26.29 30.62
C LEU A 299 13.53 -26.72 31.60
N GLU A 300 13.89 -27.36 32.71
CA GLU A 300 12.95 -27.78 33.76
C GLU A 300 12.17 -26.59 34.35
N GLU A 301 12.85 -25.48 34.61
CA GLU A 301 12.20 -24.28 35.12
C GLU A 301 11.27 -23.62 34.08
N LEU A 302 11.63 -23.65 32.80
CA LEU A 302 10.77 -23.18 31.71
C LEU A 302 9.51 -24.04 31.58
N GLU A 303 9.64 -25.36 31.69
CA GLU A 303 8.50 -26.30 31.67
C GLU A 303 7.57 -26.10 32.87
N ARG A 304 8.13 -25.86 34.05
CA ARG A 304 7.35 -25.52 35.24
C ARG A 304 6.56 -24.23 35.03
N LYS A 305 7.20 -23.18 34.51
CA LYS A 305 6.54 -21.90 34.19
C LYS A 305 5.44 -22.07 33.14
N LEU A 306 5.71 -22.82 32.07
CA LEU A 306 4.72 -23.13 31.04
C LEU A 306 3.53 -23.90 31.60
N THR A 307 3.75 -24.87 32.49
CA THR A 307 2.67 -25.65 33.11
C THR A 307 1.73 -24.77 33.95
N VAL A 308 2.27 -23.75 34.62
CA VAL A 308 1.47 -22.83 35.44
C VAL A 308 0.75 -21.78 34.59
N LEU A 309 1.45 -21.27 33.57
CA LEU A 309 0.98 -20.17 32.73
C LEU A 309 0.06 -20.65 31.60
N ASN A 310 0.49 -21.64 30.81
CA ASN A 310 -0.24 -22.11 29.64
C ASN A 310 -1.34 -23.10 30.03
N ARG A 311 -2.58 -22.61 30.04
CA ARG A 311 -3.76 -23.43 30.38
C ARG A 311 -4.56 -23.86 29.16
N ASP A 312 -4.45 -23.11 28.07
CA ASP A 312 -5.45 -23.13 26.99
C ASP A 312 -4.85 -23.38 25.60
N PHE A 313 -3.52 -23.25 25.44
CA PHE A 313 -2.88 -23.37 24.13
C PHE A 313 -2.18 -24.71 23.92
N VAL A 314 -2.33 -25.22 22.70
CA VAL A 314 -1.47 -26.27 22.15
C VAL A 314 -0.16 -25.62 21.67
N VAL A 315 0.97 -26.26 21.97
CA VAL A 315 2.34 -25.75 21.77
C VAL A 315 3.12 -26.63 20.83
#